data_AF-A0A7R9Z362-F1
#
_entry.id   AF-A0A7R9Z362-F1
#
_cell.length_a   1.000
_cell.length_b   1.000
_cell.length_c   1.000
_cell.angle_alpha   90.00
_cell.angle_beta   90.00
_cell.angle_gamma   90.00
#
_symmetry.space_group_name_H-M   'P 1'
#
loop_
_entity.id
_entity.type
_entity.pdbx_description
1 polymer ?
#
loop_
_entity_poly.entity_id
_entity_poly.type
_entity_poly.pdbx_seq_one_letter_code
_entity_poly.pdbx_strand_id
1 'polypeptide(L)'
;PDKVSYGGEDAHFVSNIGGGAIGVADGVGGWQAEGVNPAEYSNTFMRVACDYVERELPNLQPDEAEVAASQPGAALLDPIGALEAAHRRTRCAGSTTACVVQLDS
;
A
#
# COMPACT_ATOMS: atom_id res chain seq x y z
N PRO A 1 18.01 2.83 -20.85
CA PRO A 1 17.87 2.19 -19.52
C PRO A 1 16.94 0.98 -19.61
N ASP A 2 17.35 -0.16 -19.08
CA ASP A 2 16.60 -1.42 -19.16
C ASP A 2 15.23 -1.38 -18.46
N LYS A 3 15.00 -0.34 -17.65
CA LYS A 3 13.79 -0.14 -16.84
C LYS A 3 12.59 0.44 -17.58
N VAL A 4 12.79 0.98 -18.79
CA VAL A 4 11.73 1.69 -19.54
C VAL A 4 10.71 0.72 -20.13
N SER A 5 11.12 -0.52 -20.45
CA SER A 5 10.28 -1.50 -21.14
C SER A 5 9.10 -2.01 -20.30
N TYR A 6 9.20 -1.93 -18.97
CA TYR A 6 8.15 -2.35 -18.04
C TYR A 6 7.55 -1.19 -17.22
N GLY A 7 7.87 0.06 -17.58
CA GLY A 7 7.26 1.25 -16.98
C GLY A 7 7.89 1.74 -15.67
N GLY A 8 9.10 1.25 -15.31
CA GLY A 8 9.76 1.58 -14.05
C GLY A 8 9.51 0.56 -12.94
N GLU A 9 10.20 0.72 -11.80
CA GLU A 9 10.09 -0.18 -10.64
C GLU A 9 9.20 0.39 -9.53
N ASP A 10 8.70 1.62 -9.69
CA ASP A 10 7.84 2.30 -8.74
C ASP A 10 6.37 1.88 -8.94
N ALA A 11 5.63 1.84 -7.84
CA ALA A 11 4.19 1.62 -7.82
C ALA A 11 3.53 2.53 -6.79
N HIS A 12 2.23 2.78 -6.96
CA HIS A 12 1.45 3.58 -6.03
C HIS A 12 -0.01 3.14 -6.00
N PHE A 13 -0.74 3.60 -5.00
CA PHE A 13 -2.21 3.61 -5.00
C PHE A 13 -2.72 4.92 -4.42
N VAL A 14 -3.96 5.27 -4.78
CA VAL A 14 -4.71 6.37 -4.18
C VAL A 14 -6.10 5.84 -3.85
N SER A 15 -6.56 6.04 -2.62
CA SER A 15 -7.89 5.68 -2.16
C SER A 15 -8.59 6.89 -1.55
N ASN A 16 -9.92 6.92 -1.63
CA ASN A 16 -10.74 7.99 -1.07
C ASN A 16 -11.39 7.59 0.27
N ILE A 17 -11.04 6.41 0.83
CA ILE A 17 -11.54 5.94 2.13
C ILE A 17 -10.92 6.76 3.27
N GLY A 18 -11.71 7.08 4.30
CA GLY A 18 -11.22 7.66 5.54
C GLY A 18 -10.58 9.05 5.42
N GLY A 19 -11.02 9.88 4.46
CA GLY A 19 -10.42 11.20 4.18
C GLY A 19 -9.37 11.17 3.07
N GLY A 20 -8.93 9.98 2.67
CA GLY A 20 -7.98 9.76 1.60
C GLY A 20 -6.76 8.97 2.08
N ALA A 21 -6.19 8.16 1.18
CA ALA A 21 -5.00 7.39 1.44
C ALA A 21 -4.10 7.38 0.21
N ILE A 22 -2.79 7.43 0.42
CA ILE A 22 -1.80 7.28 -0.64
C ILE A 22 -0.78 6.24 -0.19
N GLY A 23 -0.48 5.29 -1.07
CA GLY A 23 0.65 4.39 -0.93
C GLY A 23 1.64 4.59 -2.05
N VAL A 24 2.93 4.51 -1.74
CA VAL A 24 4.02 4.50 -2.72
C VAL A 24 5.00 3.37 -2.40
N ALA A 25 5.58 2.78 -3.43
CA ALA A 25 6.57 1.72 -3.36
C ALA A 25 7.65 1.93 -4.42
N ASP A 26 8.92 1.92 -4.03
CA ASP A 26 10.09 1.92 -4.92
C ASP A 26 10.66 0.49 -4.95
N GLY A 27 10.56 -0.18 -6.10
CA GLY A 27 11.02 -1.55 -6.28
C GLY A 27 12.55 -1.66 -6.35
N VAL A 28 13.16 -2.63 -5.67
CA VAL A 28 14.62 -2.73 -5.62
C VAL A 28 15.18 -3.26 -6.94
N GLY A 29 15.81 -2.38 -7.73
CA GLY A 29 16.37 -2.73 -9.05
C GLY A 29 17.43 -3.83 -9.08
N GLY A 30 18.07 -4.13 -7.94
CA GLY A 30 19.09 -5.19 -7.84
C GLY A 30 18.58 -6.58 -8.25
N TRP A 31 17.27 -6.82 -8.14
CA TRP A 31 16.63 -8.08 -8.54
C TRP A 31 16.73 -8.39 -10.04
N GLN A 32 16.98 -7.38 -10.89
CA GLN A 32 17.17 -7.59 -12.33
C GLN A 32 18.38 -8.50 -12.64
N ALA A 33 19.43 -8.45 -11.81
CA ALA A 33 20.60 -9.30 -11.99
C ALA A 33 20.29 -10.81 -11.82
N GLU A 34 19.22 -11.12 -11.08
CA GLU A 34 18.72 -12.47 -10.85
C GLU A 34 17.57 -12.84 -11.82
N GLY A 35 17.33 -12.02 -12.84
CA GLY A 35 16.24 -12.22 -13.81
C GLY A 35 14.84 -11.97 -13.25
N VAL A 36 14.73 -11.33 -12.09
CA VAL A 36 13.45 -10.97 -11.46
C VAL A 36 13.08 -9.54 -11.83
N ASN A 37 11.83 -9.32 -12.26
CA ASN A 37 11.31 -7.99 -12.57
C ASN A 37 10.94 -7.23 -11.28
N PRO A 38 11.66 -6.16 -10.89
CA PRO A 38 11.39 -5.42 -9.65
C PRO A 38 9.98 -4.82 -9.60
N ALA A 39 9.42 -4.46 -10.76
CA ALA A 39 8.09 -3.88 -10.88
C ALA A 39 6.99 -4.84 -10.44
N GLU A 40 7.19 -6.16 -10.60
CA GLU A 40 6.17 -7.14 -10.20
C GLU A 40 5.94 -7.13 -8.68
N TYR A 41 7.02 -6.96 -7.90
CA TYR A 41 6.92 -6.90 -6.46
C TYR A 41 6.24 -5.62 -5.99
N SER A 42 6.73 -4.44 -6.41
CA SER A 42 6.17 -3.16 -5.98
C SER A 42 4.69 -3.00 -6.38
N ASN A 43 4.32 -3.40 -7.60
CA ASN A 43 2.92 -3.38 -8.05
C ASN A 43 2.04 -4.33 -7.25
N THR A 44 2.50 -5.55 -6.99
CA THR A 44 1.73 -6.51 -6.17
C THR A 44 1.59 -6.03 -4.74
N PHE A 45 2.66 -5.46 -4.18
CA PHE A 45 2.68 -4.93 -2.83
C PHE A 45 1.67 -3.78 -2.66
N MET A 46 1.66 -2.80 -3.58
CA MET A 46 0.71 -1.69 -3.55
C MET A 46 -0.74 -2.13 -3.79
N ARG A 47 -0.97 -3.13 -4.67
CA ARG A 47 -2.31 -3.69 -4.86
C ARG A 47 -2.86 -4.31 -3.58
N VAL A 48 -2.05 -5.12 -2.88
CA VAL A 48 -2.48 -5.74 -1.62
C VAL A 48 -2.69 -4.68 -0.53
N ALA A 49 -1.80 -3.69 -0.42
CA ALA A 49 -1.97 -2.60 0.54
C ALA A 49 -3.28 -1.83 0.30
N CYS A 50 -3.59 -1.52 -0.97
CA CYS A 50 -4.84 -0.87 -1.36
C CYS A 50 -6.06 -1.75 -1.04
N ASP A 51 -6.01 -3.05 -1.37
CA ASP A 51 -7.11 -3.99 -1.04
C ASP A 51 -7.38 -4.03 0.48
N TYR A 52 -6.33 -4.02 1.31
CA TYR A 52 -6.46 -3.97 2.77
C TYR A 52 -7.14 -2.67 3.23
N VAL A 53 -6.66 -1.53 2.70
CA VAL A 53 -7.22 -0.20 2.99
C VAL A 53 -8.70 -0.11 2.63
N GLU A 54 -9.09 -0.64 1.48
CA GLU A 54 -10.45 -0.44 0.94
C GLU A 54 -11.47 -1.48 1.41
N ARG A 55 -11.04 -2.68 1.83
CA ARG A 55 -11.97 -3.80 2.06
C ARG A 55 -11.86 -4.46 3.43
N GLU A 56 -10.71 -4.37 4.09
CA GLU A 56 -10.48 -5.07 5.36
C GLU A 56 -10.62 -4.14 6.56
N LEU A 57 -10.27 -2.86 6.41
CA LEU A 57 -10.48 -1.83 7.44
C LEU A 57 -11.92 -1.33 7.65
N PRO A 58 -12.85 -1.34 6.68
CA PRO A 58 -14.23 -0.89 6.90
C PRO A 58 -15.06 -1.70 7.92
N ASN A 59 -14.45 -2.65 8.65
CA ASN A 59 -15.12 -3.51 9.62
C ASN A 59 -15.06 -2.99 11.07
N LEU A 60 -14.69 -1.73 11.30
CA LEU A 60 -14.93 -1.09 12.60
C LEU A 60 -16.42 -1.16 12.91
N GLN A 61 -16.77 -1.56 14.13
CA GLN A 61 -18.18 -1.59 14.52
C GLN A 61 -18.76 -0.16 14.41
N PRO A 62 -20.05 0.01 14.05
CA PRO A 62 -20.62 1.33 13.77
C PRO A 62 -20.42 2.36 14.89
N ASP A 63 -20.41 1.88 16.13
CA ASP A 63 -20.11 2.65 17.35
C ASP A 63 -18.64 3.09 17.42
N GLU A 64 -17.68 2.25 17.05
CA GLU A 64 -16.27 2.62 16.99
C GLU A 64 -15.97 3.62 15.88
N ALA A 65 -16.63 3.48 14.73
CA ALA A 65 -16.48 4.39 13.58
C ALA A 65 -17.04 5.80 13.86
N GLU A 66 -18.21 5.91 14.51
CA GLU A 66 -18.77 7.20 14.93
C GLU A 66 -17.90 7.90 15.99
N VAL A 67 -17.32 7.14 16.92
CA VAL A 67 -16.44 7.69 17.96
C VAL A 67 -15.11 8.15 17.36
N ALA A 68 -14.53 7.39 16.42
CA ALA A 68 -13.32 7.78 15.71
C ALA A 68 -13.56 9.02 14.81
N ALA A 69 -14.66 9.05 14.07
CA ALA A 69 -15.03 10.19 13.22
C ALA A 69 -15.32 11.48 14.02
N SER A 70 -15.65 11.36 15.31
CA SER A 70 -15.86 12.49 16.22
C SER A 70 -14.57 13.04 16.82
N GLN A 71 -13.43 12.38 16.60
CA GLN A 71 -12.12 12.82 17.09
C GLN A 71 -11.25 13.39 15.95
N PRO A 72 -10.88 14.69 16.02
CA PRO A 72 -9.93 15.27 15.08
C PRO A 72 -8.59 14.52 15.14
N GLY A 73 -8.15 13.95 14.02
CA GLY A 73 -6.89 13.20 13.92
C GLY A 73 -6.97 11.72 14.31
N ALA A 74 -8.17 11.14 14.50
CA ALA A 74 -8.29 9.69 14.59
C ALA A 74 -7.93 9.05 13.25
N ALA A 75 -6.98 8.11 13.29
CA ALA A 75 -6.64 7.32 12.12
C ALA A 75 -7.85 6.44 11.76
N LEU A 76 -8.56 6.80 10.68
CA LEU A 76 -9.61 5.99 10.08
C LEU A 76 -9.00 4.79 9.33
N LEU A 77 -7.68 4.80 9.12
CA LEU A 77 -6.92 3.76 8.46
C LEU A 77 -5.88 3.13 9.40
N ASP A 78 -5.45 1.91 9.05
CA ASP A 78 -4.30 1.22 9.64
C ASP A 78 -3.19 1.06 8.59
N PRO A 79 -2.30 2.07 8.43
CA PRO A 79 -1.17 1.99 7.51
C PRO A 79 -0.20 0.84 7.82
N ILE A 80 -0.02 0.52 9.11
CA ILE A 80 0.89 -0.56 9.53
C ILE A 80 0.29 -1.90 9.10
N GLY A 81 -0.99 -2.14 9.39
CA GLY A 81 -1.71 -3.33 8.92
C GLY A 81 -1.69 -3.48 7.41
N ALA A 82 -1.81 -2.38 6.65
CA ALA A 82 -1.69 -2.38 5.19
C ALA A 82 -0.30 -2.84 4.73
N LEU A 83 0.77 -2.30 5.32
CA LEU A 83 2.16 -2.70 5.03
C LEU A 83 2.43 -4.16 5.42
N GLU A 84 1.95 -4.60 6.59
CA GLU A 84 2.09 -5.98 7.05
C GLU A 84 1.34 -6.98 6.16
N ALA A 85 0.11 -6.65 5.78
CA ALA A 85 -0.69 -7.45 4.86
C ALA A 85 0.00 -7.57 3.50
N ALA A 86 0.49 -6.45 2.96
CA ALA A 86 1.22 -6.41 1.71
C ALA A 86 2.51 -7.24 1.76
N HIS A 87 3.32 -7.09 2.82
CA HIS A 87 4.54 -7.87 3.00
C HIS A 87 4.26 -9.37 3.11
N ARG A 88 3.22 -9.75 3.85
CA ARG A 88 2.84 -11.15 4.08
C ARG A 88 2.22 -11.82 2.84
N ARG A 89 1.50 -11.08 1.99
CA ARG A 89 0.73 -11.64 0.87
C ARG A 89 1.41 -11.47 -0.49
N THR A 90 2.42 -10.63 -0.62
CA THR A 90 3.23 -10.52 -1.84
C THR A 90 4.16 -11.72 -1.93
N ARG A 91 3.86 -12.66 -2.83
CA ARG A 91 4.60 -13.94 -2.96
C ARG A 91 5.53 -14.01 -4.17
N CYS A 92 5.54 -13.00 -5.04
CA CYS A 92 6.54 -12.90 -6.10
C CYS A 92 7.92 -12.58 -5.49
N ALA A 93 8.98 -12.99 -6.16
CA ALA A 93 10.35 -12.63 -5.78
C ALA A 93 10.55 -11.13 -5.94
N GLY A 94 11.31 -10.52 -5.03
CA GLY A 94 11.56 -9.08 -5.05
C GLY A 94 11.58 -8.46 -3.66
N SER A 95 11.76 -7.14 -3.65
CA SER A 95 11.61 -6.31 -2.46
C SER A 95 11.32 -4.87 -2.90
N THR A 96 10.82 -4.07 -1.95
CA THR A 96 10.51 -2.66 -2.17
C THR A 96 10.69 -1.87 -0.88
N THR A 97 10.99 -0.58 -0.99
CA THR A 97 10.77 0.40 0.08
C THR A 97 9.41 1.03 -0.13
N ALA A 98 8.52 0.96 0.87
CA ALA A 98 7.15 1.43 0.75
C ALA A 98 6.73 2.33 1.90
N CYS A 99 5.78 3.22 1.62
CA CYS A 99 5.12 4.10 2.58
C CYS A 99 3.62 4.14 2.30
N VAL A 100 2.80 4.17 3.35
CA VAL A 100 1.35 4.37 3.28
C VAL A 100 0.99 5.51 4.23
N VAL A 101 0.22 6.47 3.74
CA VAL A 101 -0.17 7.69 4.46
C VAL A 101 -1.67 7.88 4.37
N GLN A 102 -2.31 8.19 5.50
CA GLN A 102 -3.68 8.72 5.53
C GLN A 102 -3.62 10.24 5.38
N LEU A 103 -4.52 10.78 4.57
CA LEU A 103 -4.68 12.22 4.40
C LEU A 103 -5.70 12.74 5.42
N ASP A 104 -5.44 13.93 5.95
CA ASP A 104 -6.40 14.64 6.78
C ASP A 104 -7.59 15.10 5.92
N SER A 105 -8.80 14.94 6.46
CA SER A 105 -10.05 15.46 5.87
C SER A 105 -10.34 16.89 6.28
#